data_AF-A0A021X9X4-F1
#
_entry.id   AF-A0A021X9X4-F1
#
_cell.length_a   1.000
_cell.length_b   1.000
_cell.length_c   1.000
_cell.angle_alpha   90.00
_cell.angle_beta   90.00
_cell.angle_gamma   90.00
#
_symmetry.space_group_name_H-M   'P 1'
#
loop_
_entity.id
_entity.type
_entity.pdbx_description
1 polymer ?
#
loop_
_entity_poly.entity_id
_entity_poly.type
_entity_poly.pdbx_seq_one_letter_code
_entity_poly.pdbx_strand_id
1 'polypeptide(L)'
;MTVTDFDADQTIQPMKRAEKGRYSTGDKLLVGTGVLLAAMAAFFPWYVFLNPEKFSVPALWEGTTRDLPETAAKEVMSVSPAAMVDDDNDPGLESLDPVSTATAPSVGEKDKTLGTPVETGLDQPLPASSGFRLMHVANGRALIEDASGMYIVRVGSILPDNSRLATLEQRDGAWVIVTSNGDIIKRN
;
A
#
# COMPACT_ATOMS: atom_id res chain seq x y z
N MET A 1 64.63 -54.76 -47.49
CA MET A 1 63.27 -54.21 -47.38
C MET A 1 63.45 -52.74 -47.02
N THR A 2 63.50 -51.86 -48.02
CA THR A 2 63.70 -50.41 -47.82
C THR A 2 62.34 -49.74 -47.85
N VAL A 3 61.86 -49.31 -46.69
CA VAL A 3 60.65 -48.50 -46.54
C VAL A 3 60.95 -47.13 -47.13
N THR A 4 60.21 -46.73 -48.16
CA THR A 4 60.32 -45.41 -48.78
C THR A 4 59.59 -44.38 -47.93
N ASP A 5 60.34 -43.37 -47.46
CA ASP A 5 59.96 -42.26 -46.58
C ASP A 5 59.04 -41.21 -47.25
N PHE A 6 58.29 -41.60 -48.29
CA PHE A 6 57.49 -40.69 -49.12
C PHE A 6 55.99 -40.68 -48.74
N ASP A 7 55.57 -41.48 -47.75
CA ASP A 7 54.16 -41.62 -47.36
C ASP A 7 53.77 -40.76 -46.14
N ALA A 8 54.69 -39.94 -45.61
CA ALA A 8 54.51 -39.18 -44.37
C ALA A 8 54.05 -37.72 -44.56
N ASP A 9 54.05 -37.17 -45.78
CA ASP A 9 53.82 -35.74 -46.02
C ASP A 9 52.41 -35.42 -46.54
N GLN A 10 51.36 -35.91 -45.87
CA GLN A 10 50.04 -35.29 -46.01
C GLN A 10 49.98 -34.00 -45.20
N THR A 11 50.27 -32.88 -45.86
CA THR A 11 50.03 -31.54 -45.31
C THR A 11 48.53 -31.36 -45.04
N ILE A 12 48.14 -31.42 -43.76
CA ILE A 12 46.80 -31.05 -43.30
C ILE A 12 46.59 -29.58 -43.65
N GLN A 13 45.70 -29.28 -44.61
CA GLN A 13 45.36 -27.90 -44.91
C GLN A 13 44.73 -27.24 -43.66
N PRO A 14 45.21 -26.07 -43.22
CA PRO A 14 44.59 -25.38 -42.09
C PRO A 14 43.13 -25.10 -42.45
N MET A 15 42.20 -25.51 -41.58
CA MET A 15 40.78 -25.23 -41.77
C MET A 15 40.61 -23.72 -41.97
N LYS A 16 40.18 -23.32 -43.17
CA LYS A 16 39.97 -21.92 -43.52
C LYS A 16 38.91 -21.38 -42.55
N ARG A 17 39.31 -20.46 -41.66
CA ARG A 17 38.40 -19.81 -40.70
C ARG A 17 37.23 -19.26 -41.51
N ALA A 18 36.02 -19.76 -41.25
CA ALA A 18 34.82 -19.33 -41.94
C ALA A 18 34.77 -17.80 -41.95
N GLU A 19 34.81 -17.21 -43.14
CA GLU A 19 34.65 -15.77 -43.29
C GLU A 19 33.33 -15.39 -42.64
N LYS A 20 33.38 -14.47 -41.66
CA LYS A 20 32.18 -13.92 -41.02
C LYS A 20 31.26 -13.42 -42.14
N GLY A 21 30.15 -14.13 -42.35
CA GLY A 21 29.16 -13.76 -43.35
C GLY A 21 28.76 -12.30 -43.19
N ARG A 22 28.77 -11.54 -44.28
CA ARG A 22 28.29 -10.15 -44.29
C ARG A 22 26.86 -10.15 -43.78
N TYR A 23 26.63 -9.52 -42.63
CA TYR A 23 25.29 -9.33 -42.07
C TYR A 23 24.34 -8.81 -43.14
N SER A 24 23.19 -9.47 -43.27
CA SER A 24 22.14 -9.07 -44.20
C SER A 24 21.64 -7.67 -43.83
N THR A 25 21.16 -6.91 -44.82
CA THR A 25 20.55 -5.60 -44.59
C THR A 25 19.36 -5.69 -43.62
N GLY A 26 18.62 -6.81 -43.66
CA GLY A 26 17.55 -7.10 -42.71
C GLY A 26 18.03 -7.28 -41.27
N ASP A 27 19.14 -7.99 -41.07
CA ASP A 27 19.72 -8.19 -39.73
C ASP A 27 20.15 -6.86 -39.11
N LYS A 28 20.73 -5.97 -39.92
CA LYS A 28 21.12 -4.63 -39.46
C LYS A 28 19.92 -3.78 -39.08
N LEU A 29 18.82 -3.88 -39.82
CA LEU A 29 17.57 -3.18 -39.50
C LEU A 29 16.99 -3.70 -38.18
N LEU A 30 16.97 -5.02 -37.99
CA LEU A 30 16.46 -5.65 -36.78
C LEU A 30 17.29 -5.25 -35.55
N VAL A 31 18.61 -5.30 -35.66
CA VAL A 31 19.54 -4.87 -34.61
C VAL A 31 19.37 -3.38 -34.31
N GLY A 32 19.32 -2.53 -35.34
CA GLY A 32 19.13 -1.09 -35.17
C GLY A 32 17.82 -0.74 -34.45
N THR A 33 16.73 -1.44 -34.80
CA THR A 33 15.43 -1.23 -34.17
C THR A 33 15.43 -1.68 -32.71
N GLY A 34 16.04 -2.83 -32.42
CA GLY A 34 16.19 -3.33 -31.04
C GLY A 34 17.03 -2.40 -30.16
N VAL A 35 18.16 -1.90 -30.70
CA VAL A 35 19.02 -0.94 -29.98
C VAL A 35 18.28 0.38 -29.73
N LEU A 36 17.55 0.89 -30.72
CA LEU A 36 16.74 2.10 -30.56
C LEU A 36 15.66 1.92 -29.48
N LEU A 37 14.91 0.82 -29.54
CA LEU A 37 13.87 0.51 -28.56
C LEU A 37 14.46 0.37 -27.15
N ALA A 38 15.61 -0.29 -27.01
CA ALA A 38 16.31 -0.42 -25.73
C ALA A 38 16.75 0.94 -25.18
N ALA A 39 17.28 1.83 -26.04
CA ALA A 39 17.67 3.18 -25.64
C ALA A 39 16.46 4.00 -25.16
N MET A 40 15.33 3.92 -25.86
CA MET A 40 14.09 4.59 -25.43
C MET A 40 13.58 4.05 -24.09
N ALA A 41 13.57 2.72 -23.92
CA ALA A 41 13.15 2.09 -22.67
C ALA A 41 14.07 2.46 -21.49
N ALA A 42 15.38 2.54 -21.72
CA ALA A 42 16.34 2.93 -20.69
C ALA A 42 16.22 4.43 -20.31
N PHE A 43 15.89 5.30 -21.26
CA PHE A 43 15.73 6.74 -21.01
C PHE A 43 14.34 7.11 -20.47
N PHE A 44 13.33 6.26 -20.70
CA PHE A 44 11.95 6.52 -20.31
C PHE A 44 11.77 6.84 -18.80
N PRO A 45 12.38 6.13 -17.84
CA PRO A 45 12.27 6.47 -16.42
C PRO A 45 12.76 7.89 -16.11
N TRP A 46 13.82 8.35 -16.79
CA TRP A 46 14.34 9.70 -16.60
C TRP A 46 13.39 10.76 -17.16
N TYR A 47 12.78 10.47 -18.31
CA TYR A 47 11.74 11.32 -18.88
C TYR A 47 10.52 11.45 -17.94
N VAL A 48 10.06 10.34 -17.35
CA VAL A 48 8.99 10.34 -16.35
C VAL A 48 9.38 11.17 -15.12
N PHE A 49 10.59 10.98 -14.61
CA PHE A 49 11.10 11.72 -13.44
C PHE A 49 11.16 13.24 -13.67
N LEU A 50 11.56 13.69 -14.87
CA LEU A 50 11.64 15.11 -15.21
C LEU A 50 10.31 15.75 -15.64
N ASN A 51 9.25 14.96 -15.84
CA ASN A 51 7.91 15.43 -16.19
C ASN A 51 6.86 14.97 -15.16
N PRO A 52 7.06 15.28 -13.86
CA PRO A 52 6.15 14.81 -12.82
C PRO A 52 4.72 15.29 -13.05
N GLU A 53 4.50 16.46 -13.65
CA GLU A 53 3.17 16.99 -13.93
C GLU A 53 2.32 16.12 -14.88
N LYS A 54 2.96 15.30 -15.73
CA LYS A 54 2.26 14.41 -16.68
C LYS A 54 2.05 13.00 -16.15
N PHE A 55 2.92 12.54 -15.25
CA PHE A 55 2.98 11.14 -14.80
C PHE A 55 2.84 10.95 -13.29
N SER A 56 2.84 12.02 -12.48
CA SER A 56 2.59 11.91 -11.06
C SER A 56 1.13 11.60 -10.79
N VAL A 57 0.89 10.85 -9.72
CA VAL A 57 -0.44 10.80 -9.13
C VAL A 57 -0.79 12.19 -8.62
N PRO A 58 -1.98 12.73 -8.96
CA PRO A 58 -2.42 14.00 -8.43
C PRO A 58 -2.36 13.95 -6.91
N ALA A 59 -1.92 15.06 -6.30
CA ALA A 59 -1.88 15.15 -4.85
C ALA A 59 -3.28 14.88 -4.28
N LEU A 60 -3.38 14.29 -3.08
CA LEU A 60 -4.67 13.96 -2.45
C LEU A 60 -5.62 15.18 -2.30
N TRP A 61 -5.06 16.38 -2.41
CA TRP A 61 -5.73 17.68 -2.33
C TRP A 61 -6.22 18.21 -3.69
N GLU A 62 -5.66 17.70 -4.79
CA GLU A 62 -5.78 18.25 -6.14
C GLU A 62 -6.48 17.24 -7.06
N GLY A 63 -7.76 17.46 -7.32
CA GLY A 63 -8.59 16.59 -8.15
C GLY A 63 -10.05 16.62 -7.74
N THR A 64 -10.92 16.72 -8.74
CA THR A 64 -12.34 16.36 -8.62
C THR A 64 -12.35 14.90 -8.20
N THR A 65 -12.86 14.63 -7.00
CA THR A 65 -13.18 13.27 -6.59
C THR A 65 -13.91 12.63 -7.75
N ARG A 66 -13.44 11.48 -8.26
CA ARG A 66 -14.36 10.59 -8.98
C ARG A 66 -15.60 10.56 -8.08
N ASP A 67 -16.78 10.86 -8.62
CA ASP A 67 -18.03 10.60 -7.91
C ASP A 67 -18.12 9.08 -7.78
N LEU A 68 -17.31 8.52 -6.87
CA LEU A 68 -17.58 7.25 -6.29
C LEU A 68 -18.89 7.49 -5.54
N PRO A 69 -19.91 6.64 -5.76
CA PRO A 69 -21.11 6.71 -4.93
C PRO A 69 -20.65 6.72 -3.48
N GLU A 70 -21.24 7.62 -2.67
CA GLU A 70 -20.96 7.77 -1.24
C GLU A 70 -21.27 6.44 -0.55
N THR A 71 -20.32 5.53 -0.63
CA THR A 71 -20.39 4.25 0.01
C THR A 71 -19.88 4.54 1.40
N ALA A 72 -20.75 4.38 2.40
CA ALA A 72 -20.36 4.51 3.80
C ALA A 72 -19.03 3.78 4.00
N ALA A 73 -18.08 4.42 4.70
CA ALA A 73 -16.76 3.86 4.97
C ALA A 73 -16.96 2.40 5.39
N LYS A 74 -16.58 1.47 4.50
CA LYS A 74 -16.75 0.05 4.79
C LYS A 74 -15.78 -0.23 5.92
N GLU A 75 -16.32 -0.48 7.09
CA GLU A 75 -15.54 -0.85 8.26
C GLU A 75 -14.74 -2.09 7.85
N VAL A 76 -13.44 -1.91 7.60
CA VAL A 76 -12.55 -3.02 7.31
C VAL A 76 -12.30 -3.67 8.66
N MET A 77 -13.28 -4.47 9.10
CA MET A 77 -13.10 -5.39 10.21
C MET A 77 -11.90 -6.25 9.85
N SER A 78 -10.79 -6.06 10.56
CA SER A 78 -9.65 -6.96 10.48
C SER A 78 -10.09 -8.30 11.07
N VAL A 79 -10.71 -9.14 10.25
CA VAL A 79 -11.02 -10.50 10.64
C VAL A 79 -9.70 -11.27 10.70
N SER A 80 -9.51 -12.07 11.76
CA SER A 80 -8.39 -13.00 11.83
C SER A 80 -8.40 -13.89 10.59
N PRO A 81 -7.25 -14.18 9.96
CA PRO A 81 -7.19 -15.07 8.79
C PRO A 81 -7.82 -16.45 9.02
N ALA A 82 -7.83 -16.92 10.28
CA ALA A 82 -8.50 -18.15 10.69
C ALA A 82 -10.05 -18.10 10.59
N ALA A 83 -10.63 -16.92 10.41
CA ALA A 83 -12.07 -16.70 10.22
C ALA A 83 -12.44 -16.50 8.73
N MET A 84 -11.47 -16.51 7.82
CA MET A 84 -11.76 -16.53 6.38
C MET A 84 -12.22 -17.94 5.98
N VAL A 85 -13.28 -18.00 5.18
CA VAL A 85 -13.72 -19.24 4.55
C VAL A 85 -12.65 -19.60 3.51
N ASP A 86 -11.97 -20.72 3.72
CA ASP A 86 -11.09 -21.31 2.73
C ASP A 86 -11.95 -21.87 1.59
N ASP A 87 -11.62 -21.56 0.33
CA ASP A 87 -12.35 -22.04 -0.86
C ASP A 87 -11.83 -23.41 -1.31
N ASP A 88 -10.85 -23.95 -0.57
CA ASP A 88 -10.34 -25.29 -0.75
C ASP A 88 -11.40 -26.31 -0.26
N ASN A 89 -11.78 -27.22 -1.17
CA ASN A 89 -12.87 -28.20 -1.01
C ASN A 89 -12.50 -29.37 -0.06
N ASP A 90 -11.67 -29.09 0.96
CA ASP A 90 -11.30 -30.05 1.98
C ASP A 90 -12.37 -30.04 3.09
N PRO A 91 -12.96 -31.19 3.44
CA PRO A 91 -13.94 -31.25 4.51
C PRO A 91 -13.24 -30.95 5.84
N GLY A 92 -13.42 -29.73 6.33
CA GLY A 92 -13.02 -29.35 7.67
C GLY A 92 -13.58 -30.32 8.70
N LEU A 93 -12.75 -30.72 9.67
CA LEU A 93 -13.19 -31.59 10.78
C LEU A 93 -14.38 -30.92 11.48
N GLU A 94 -15.58 -31.48 11.34
CA GLU A 94 -16.87 -30.96 11.84
C GLU A 94 -16.91 -30.64 13.35
N SER A 95 -15.87 -31.01 14.11
CA SER A 95 -15.84 -30.92 15.58
C SER A 95 -14.91 -29.85 16.15
N LEU A 96 -14.21 -29.07 15.32
CA LEU A 96 -13.32 -27.99 15.79
C LEU A 96 -13.76 -26.67 15.19
N ASP A 97 -14.36 -25.81 16.04
CA ASP A 97 -14.62 -24.41 15.69
C ASP A 97 -13.27 -23.69 15.50
N PRO A 98 -12.91 -23.25 14.28
CA PRO A 98 -11.65 -22.56 14.02
C PRO A 98 -11.61 -21.16 14.67
N VAL A 99 -12.77 -20.63 15.08
CA VAL A 99 -12.89 -19.34 15.76
C VAL A 99 -13.42 -19.55 17.17
N SER A 100 -12.56 -20.10 18.04
CA SER A 100 -12.85 -20.19 19.48
C SER A 100 -13.18 -18.82 20.06
N THR A 101 -14.47 -18.53 20.15
CA THR A 101 -15.01 -17.29 20.74
C THR A 101 -15.19 -17.56 22.23
N ALA A 102 -14.21 -17.11 23.02
CA ALA A 102 -14.33 -17.15 24.47
C ALA A 102 -15.63 -16.43 24.91
N THR A 103 -16.37 -17.10 25.79
CA THR A 103 -17.75 -16.86 26.24
C THR A 103 -18.15 -15.39 26.45
N ALA A 104 -19.22 -14.94 25.78
CA ALA A 104 -19.98 -13.77 26.18
C ALA A 104 -20.86 -14.11 27.42
N PRO A 105 -20.95 -13.24 28.45
CA PRO A 105 -21.86 -13.47 29.56
C PRO A 105 -23.31 -13.50 29.03
N SER A 106 -24.08 -14.49 29.47
CA SER A 106 -25.48 -14.63 29.07
C SER A 106 -26.29 -13.43 29.55
N VAL A 107 -26.92 -12.74 28.61
CA VAL A 107 -27.93 -11.72 28.88
C VAL A 107 -29.15 -12.45 29.46
N GLY A 108 -29.26 -12.49 30.79
CA GLY A 108 -30.42 -13.10 31.44
C GLY A 108 -30.34 -13.33 32.95
N GLU A 109 -29.14 -13.44 33.55
CA GLU A 109 -29.04 -13.67 34.99
C GLU A 109 -28.96 -12.33 35.73
N LYS A 110 -30.11 -11.84 36.19
CA LYS A 110 -30.18 -10.73 37.13
C LYS A 110 -29.56 -11.15 38.46
N ASP A 111 -28.72 -10.27 38.97
CA ASP A 111 -28.40 -10.12 40.38
C ASP A 111 -27.59 -11.26 41.02
N LYS A 112 -26.32 -11.35 40.62
CA LYS A 112 -25.26 -11.69 41.57
C LYS A 112 -24.38 -10.48 41.73
N THR A 113 -24.65 -9.73 42.81
CA THR A 113 -23.71 -8.88 43.55
C THR A 113 -22.32 -8.96 42.96
N LEU A 114 -21.96 -7.89 42.22
CA LEU A 114 -20.63 -7.62 41.69
C LEU A 114 -19.60 -8.12 42.70
N GLY A 115 -19.03 -9.29 42.37
CA GLY A 115 -17.98 -9.88 43.15
C GLY A 115 -16.90 -8.83 43.33
N THR A 116 -16.43 -8.74 44.57
CA THR A 116 -15.12 -8.22 44.97
C THR A 116 -14.20 -7.97 43.77
N PRO A 117 -13.62 -6.75 43.62
CA PRO A 117 -12.67 -6.46 42.57
C PRO A 117 -11.62 -7.57 42.60
N VAL A 118 -11.55 -8.36 41.53
CA VAL A 118 -10.38 -9.19 41.33
C VAL A 118 -9.29 -8.16 41.06
N GLU A 119 -8.37 -8.00 42.01
CA GLU A 119 -7.11 -7.29 41.80
C GLU A 119 -6.27 -8.06 40.77
N THR A 120 -6.73 -8.12 39.53
CA THR A 120 -5.83 -8.25 38.39
C THR A 120 -5.03 -6.97 38.40
N GLY A 121 -3.76 -7.02 38.82
CA GLY A 121 -2.81 -5.91 38.83
C GLY A 121 -2.47 -5.36 37.43
N LEU A 122 -3.48 -5.24 36.58
CA LEU A 122 -3.49 -4.67 35.25
C LEU A 122 -4.12 -3.27 35.31
N ASP A 123 -3.72 -2.48 36.31
CA ASP A 123 -3.96 -1.04 36.34
C ASP A 123 -3.01 -0.37 35.35
N GLN A 124 -3.06 -0.81 34.09
CA GLN A 124 -2.37 -0.14 33.01
C GLN A 124 -3.19 1.11 32.69
N PRO A 125 -2.64 2.33 32.86
CA PRO A 125 -3.32 3.51 32.40
C PRO A 125 -3.53 3.35 30.89
N LEU A 126 -4.78 3.57 30.44
CA LEU A 126 -5.05 3.69 29.02
C LEU A 126 -4.08 4.72 28.43
N PRO A 127 -3.54 4.49 27.22
CA PRO A 127 -2.74 5.51 26.56
C PRO A 127 -3.56 6.80 26.54
N ALA A 128 -2.94 7.91 26.97
CA ALA A 128 -3.61 9.20 26.95
C ALA A 128 -4.13 9.44 25.52
N SER A 129 -5.40 9.79 25.38
CA SER A 129 -5.96 10.20 24.09
C SER A 129 -5.11 11.37 23.60
N SER A 130 -4.27 11.11 22.59
CA SER A 130 -3.51 12.16 21.94
C SER A 130 -4.50 13.10 21.28
N GLY A 131 -4.44 14.37 21.63
CA GLY A 131 -5.23 15.37 20.94
C GLY A 131 -4.81 15.45 19.47
N PHE A 132 -5.76 15.72 18.58
CA PHE A 132 -5.44 15.95 17.19
C PHE A 132 -4.59 17.21 17.03
N ARG A 133 -3.70 17.18 16.05
CA ARG A 133 -2.94 18.35 15.59
C ARG A 133 -3.34 18.69 14.16
N LEU A 134 -3.72 19.95 13.94
CA LEU A 134 -4.04 20.44 12.61
C LEU A 134 -2.75 20.83 11.88
N MET A 135 -2.41 20.11 10.81
CA MET A 135 -1.17 20.32 10.04
C MET A 135 -1.38 21.28 8.87
N HIS A 136 -2.36 21.01 8.02
CA HIS A 136 -2.60 21.75 6.78
C HIS A 136 -4.09 21.81 6.42
N VAL A 137 -4.50 22.87 5.75
CA VAL A 137 -5.87 23.03 5.24
C VAL A 137 -5.81 23.53 3.80
N ALA A 138 -6.49 22.81 2.89
CA ALA A 138 -6.60 23.16 1.48
C ALA A 138 -7.89 22.62 0.87
N ASN A 139 -8.54 23.38 -0.02
CA ASN A 139 -9.72 22.94 -0.78
C ASN A 139 -10.85 22.35 0.10
N GLY A 140 -11.09 22.93 1.29
CA GLY A 140 -12.10 22.47 2.24
C GLY A 140 -11.78 21.15 2.96
N ARG A 141 -10.53 20.69 2.87
CA ARG A 141 -10.01 19.50 3.56
C ARG A 141 -8.94 19.92 4.56
N ALA A 142 -8.87 19.20 5.67
CA ALA A 142 -7.86 19.36 6.69
C ALA A 142 -7.02 18.09 6.79
N LEU A 143 -5.70 18.26 6.93
CA LEU A 143 -4.76 17.22 7.31
C LEU A 143 -4.56 17.31 8.82
N ILE A 144 -4.96 16.25 9.52
CA ILE A 144 -4.80 16.12 10.97
C ILE A 144 -3.83 14.99 11.28
N GLU A 145 -3.13 15.13 12.40
CA GLU A 145 -2.22 14.14 12.96
C GLU A 145 -2.73 13.72 14.34
N ASP A 146 -2.65 12.43 14.63
CA ASP A 146 -2.88 11.79 15.92
C ASP A 146 -1.70 10.84 16.23
N ALA A 147 -1.58 10.31 17.45
CA ALA A 147 -0.56 9.30 17.77
C ALA A 147 -0.67 8.04 16.88
N SER A 148 -1.86 7.77 16.35
CA SER A 148 -2.15 6.66 15.44
C SER A 148 -1.67 6.91 14.00
N GLY A 149 -1.49 8.18 13.59
CA GLY A 149 -1.07 8.54 12.24
C GLY A 149 -1.70 9.83 11.70
N MET A 150 -1.62 9.99 10.38
CA MET A 150 -2.10 11.19 9.67
C MET A 150 -3.36 10.90 8.86
N TYR A 151 -4.34 11.81 8.90
CA TYR A 151 -5.66 11.64 8.29
C TYR A 151 -6.08 12.88 7.51
N ILE A 152 -6.66 12.68 6.33
CA ILE A 152 -7.31 13.76 5.56
C ILE A 152 -8.79 13.73 5.86
N VAL A 153 -9.32 14.81 6.43
CA VAL A 153 -10.72 14.92 6.85
C VAL A 153 -11.42 16.11 6.18
N ARG A 154 -12.73 16.01 6.05
CA ARG A 154 -13.64 17.09 5.63
C ARG A 154 -14.67 17.31 6.73
N VAL A 155 -15.36 18.45 6.72
CA VAL A 155 -16.58 18.65 7.52
C VAL A 155 -17.52 17.46 7.30
N GLY A 156 -17.94 16.83 8.40
CA GLY A 156 -18.75 15.61 8.41
C GLY A 156 -17.97 14.30 8.52
N SER A 157 -16.64 14.27 8.35
CA SER A 157 -15.84 13.04 8.52
C SER A 157 -15.80 12.57 9.98
N ILE A 158 -15.70 11.25 10.17
CA ILE A 158 -15.50 10.62 11.49
C ILE A 158 -14.00 10.53 11.75
N LEU A 159 -13.56 10.96 12.92
CA LEU A 159 -12.17 10.96 13.37
C LEU A 159 -11.82 9.65 14.10
N PRO A 160 -10.53 9.34 14.30
CA PRO A 160 -10.07 8.14 15.01
C PRO A 160 -10.62 7.98 16.44
N ASP A 161 -11.02 9.07 17.08
CA ASP A 161 -11.66 9.09 18.41
C ASP A 161 -13.19 8.90 18.34
N ASN A 162 -13.73 8.52 17.18
CA ASN A 162 -15.15 8.46 16.86
C ASN A 162 -15.91 9.80 16.93
N SER A 163 -15.22 10.92 17.10
CA SER A 163 -15.84 12.25 16.98
C SER A 163 -16.10 12.60 15.50
N ARG A 164 -16.96 13.58 15.24
CA ARG A 164 -17.23 14.08 13.88
C ARG A 164 -16.67 15.48 13.71
N LEU A 165 -16.06 15.77 12.56
CA LEU A 165 -15.63 17.13 12.23
C LEU A 165 -16.87 18.01 12.00
N ALA A 166 -17.18 18.89 12.95
CA ALA A 166 -18.36 19.74 12.89
C ALA A 166 -18.12 20.97 12.00
N THR A 167 -17.00 21.67 12.19
CA THR A 167 -16.65 22.87 11.40
C THR A 167 -15.16 22.94 11.09
N LEU A 168 -14.85 23.62 9.98
CA LEU A 168 -13.52 23.96 9.52
C LEU A 168 -13.54 25.45 9.15
N GLU A 169 -12.92 26.29 9.97
CA GLU A 169 -12.96 27.75 9.79
C GLU A 169 -11.63 28.42 10.14
N GLN A 170 -11.44 29.65 9.66
CA GLN A 170 -10.25 30.45 9.96
C GLN A 170 -10.61 31.52 11.00
N ARG A 171 -9.99 31.44 12.18
CA ARG A 171 -10.13 32.42 13.26
C ARG A 171 -8.78 33.11 13.47
N ASP A 172 -8.76 34.44 13.42
CA ASP A 172 -7.56 35.25 13.65
C ASP A 172 -6.36 34.87 12.76
N GLY A 173 -6.65 34.47 11.51
CA GLY A 173 -5.63 34.03 10.56
C GLY A 173 -5.16 32.58 10.74
N ALA A 174 -5.50 31.92 11.84
CA ALA A 174 -5.22 30.50 12.07
C ALA A 174 -6.42 29.63 11.66
N TRP A 175 -6.14 28.48 11.04
CA TRP A 175 -7.17 27.47 10.81
C TRP A 175 -7.53 26.76 12.11
N VAL A 176 -8.82 26.53 12.30
CA VAL A 176 -9.40 25.90 13.48
C VAL A 176 -10.41 24.86 13.04
N ILE A 177 -10.34 23.68 13.65
CA ILE A 177 -11.37 22.66 13.53
C ILE A 177 -12.13 22.53 14.85
N VAL A 178 -13.43 22.27 14.73
CA VAL A 178 -14.29 21.99 15.88
C VAL A 178 -14.85 20.57 15.71
N THR A 179 -14.67 19.73 16.71
CA THR A 179 -15.24 18.38 16.74
C THR A 179 -16.67 18.40 17.31
N SER A 180 -17.43 17.34 17.10
CA SER A 180 -18.76 17.14 17.71
C SER A 180 -18.73 17.15 19.24
N ASN A 181 -17.58 16.82 19.83
CA ASN A 181 -17.37 16.83 21.27
C ASN A 181 -17.12 18.25 21.80
N GLY A 182 -16.96 19.24 20.91
CA GLY A 182 -16.67 20.63 21.25
C GLY A 182 -15.18 20.94 21.34
N ASP A 183 -14.30 20.00 20.98
CA ASP A 183 -12.86 20.24 21.01
C ASP A 183 -12.45 21.20 19.90
N ILE A 184 -11.63 22.18 20.28
CA ILE A 184 -11.14 23.22 19.37
C ILE A 184 -9.65 22.97 19.13
N ILE A 185 -9.32 22.44 17.95
CA ILE A 185 -7.93 22.21 17.57
C ILE A 185 -7.49 23.31 16.61
N LYS A 186 -6.42 24.02 16.97
CA LYS A 186 -5.83 25.08 16.16
C LYS A 186 -4.57 24.58 15.47
N ARG A 187 -4.28 25.14 14.29
CA ARG A 187 -2.97 24.98 13.65
C ARG A 187 -1.92 25.75 14.45
N ASN A 188 -0.89 25.04 14.93
CA ASN A 188 0.31 25.66 15.50
C ASN A 188 1.16 26.34 14.43
#